data_AF-Q5C4T7-F1
#
_entry.id   AF-Q5C4T7-F1
#
_cell.length_a   1.000
_cell.length_b   1.000
_cell.length_c   1.000
_cell.angle_alpha   90.00
_cell.angle_beta   90.00
_cell.angle_gamma   90.00
#
_symmetry.space_group_name_H-M   'P 1'
#
loop_
_entity.id
_entity.type
_entity.pdbx_description
1 polymer ?
#
loop_
_entity_poly.entity_id
_entity_poly.type
_entity_poly.pdbx_seq_one_letter_code
_entity_poly.pdbx_strand_id
1 'polypeptide(L)'
;MRKCWSGPAVWINSTPFSSINLKNIQFQWQNKWRPVRCSLKPFNEISLAAAYVKKDVKRCLSKSDNAALVNTIDASIEDNREIGPCLSIELEVPMRCLAPGQWCAFYDGNVCLGGAMICGSISLWEEGQDTSHNEWKHVDYELTYV
;
A
#
# COMPACT_ATOMS: atom_id res chain seq x y z
N MET A 1 -5.88 -7.51 4.83
CA MET A 1 -5.08 -7.23 3.63
C MET A 1 -3.69 -6.86 4.11
N ARG A 2 -2.67 -7.57 3.65
CA ARG A 2 -1.28 -7.27 4.03
C ARG A 2 -0.54 -6.59 2.87
N LYS A 3 -0.93 -6.88 1.64
CA LYS A 3 -0.30 -6.35 0.43
C LYS A 3 -1.23 -5.42 -0.33
N CYS A 4 -0.72 -4.27 -0.78
CA CYS A 4 -1.43 -3.34 -1.64
C CYS A 4 -0.49 -2.59 -2.59
N TRP A 5 -1.05 -1.87 -3.55
CA TRP A 5 -0.30 -1.00 -4.45
C TRP A 5 -1.00 0.36 -4.59
N SER A 6 -0.19 1.38 -4.86
CA SER A 6 -0.64 2.76 -4.99
C SER A 6 -0.27 3.35 -6.35
N GLY A 7 -0.92 4.47 -6.67
CA GLY A 7 -0.44 5.41 -7.67
C GLY A 7 0.88 6.09 -7.26
N PRO A 8 1.34 7.06 -8.06
CA PRO A 8 2.48 7.89 -7.72
C PRO A 8 2.34 8.50 -6.32
N ALA A 9 3.36 8.34 -5.49
CA ALA A 9 3.40 8.95 -4.18
C ALA A 9 3.64 10.46 -4.29
N VAL A 10 2.97 11.24 -3.44
CA VAL A 10 3.13 12.69 -3.34
C VAL A 10 3.88 12.98 -2.04
N TRP A 11 5.10 13.47 -2.15
CA TRP A 11 5.97 13.75 -1.00
C TRP A 11 5.83 15.20 -0.54
N ILE A 12 5.94 15.42 0.77
CA ILE A 12 6.00 16.77 1.33
C ILE A 12 7.38 17.34 0.99
N ASN A 13 7.40 18.62 0.57
CA ASN A 13 8.44 19.35 -0.16
C ASN A 13 9.86 19.42 0.46
N SER A 14 10.17 18.60 1.47
CA SER A 14 11.41 18.61 2.25
C SER A 14 12.14 17.26 2.29
N THR A 15 11.57 16.19 1.74
CA THR A 15 12.24 14.87 1.69
C THR A 15 12.05 14.21 0.33
N PRO A 16 13.05 14.28 -0.57
CA PRO A 16 13.00 13.51 -1.82
C PRO A 16 12.98 12.02 -1.50
N PHE A 17 12.30 11.22 -2.32
CA PHE A 17 12.15 9.77 -2.08
C PHE A 17 13.50 9.06 -1.89
N SER A 18 14.53 9.51 -2.60
CA SER A 18 15.91 9.02 -2.51
C SER A 18 16.53 9.18 -1.11
N SER A 19 16.02 10.10 -0.30
CA SER A 19 16.50 10.37 1.06
C SER A 19 15.68 9.66 2.15
N ILE A 20 14.60 8.98 1.78
CA ILE A 20 13.72 8.30 2.74
C ILE A 20 14.33 6.95 3.12
N ASN A 21 14.47 6.71 4.42
CA ASN A 21 14.86 5.40 4.93
C ASN A 21 13.69 4.42 4.83
N LEU A 22 13.66 3.63 3.75
CA LEU A 22 12.60 2.66 3.45
C LEU A 22 12.42 1.53 4.49
N LYS A 23 13.31 1.41 5.48
CA LYS A 23 13.30 0.28 6.44
C LYS A 23 12.37 0.49 7.64
N ASN A 24 11.96 1.72 7.94
CA ASN A 24 11.15 2.05 9.12
C ASN A 24 9.92 2.91 8.78
N ILE A 25 9.38 2.77 7.58
CA ILE A 25 8.22 3.54 7.17
C ILE A 25 6.96 2.99 7.85
N GLN A 26 6.13 3.91 8.29
CA GLN A 26 4.84 3.67 8.90
C GLN A 26 3.74 4.04 7.91
N PHE A 27 2.86 3.09 7.63
CA PHE A 27 1.66 3.27 6.83
C PHE A 27 0.48 3.62 7.74
N GLN A 28 -0.24 4.68 7.41
CA GLN A 28 -1.49 5.03 8.05
C GLN A 28 -2.61 5.20 7.02
N TRP A 29 -3.80 4.73 7.38
CA TRP A 29 -4.99 4.82 6.54
C TRP A 29 -6.22 5.21 7.35
N GLN A 30 -7.10 5.95 6.66
CA GLN A 30 -8.21 6.85 7.05
C GLN A 30 -9.02 6.55 8.32
N ASN A 31 -8.99 5.35 8.89
CA ASN A 31 -9.77 4.98 10.08
C ASN A 31 -8.99 4.19 11.15
N LYS A 32 -7.65 4.21 11.11
CA LYS A 32 -6.83 3.51 12.11
C LYS A 32 -5.94 4.49 12.87
N TRP A 33 -6.11 4.45 14.19
CA TRP A 33 -5.36 5.24 15.18
C TRP A 33 -3.90 4.80 15.33
N ARG A 34 -3.49 3.69 14.70
CA ARG A 34 -2.13 3.15 14.83
C ARG A 34 -1.48 3.03 13.46
N PRO A 35 -0.34 3.69 13.22
CA PRO A 35 0.49 3.40 12.06
C PRO A 35 0.97 1.96 12.10
N VAL A 36 1.04 1.33 10.93
CA VAL A 36 1.57 -0.02 10.76
C VAL A 36 2.88 0.07 10.00
N ARG A 37 3.94 -0.57 10.50
CA ARG A 37 5.21 -0.61 9.75
C ARG A 37 4.99 -1.29 8.40
N CYS A 38 5.60 -0.74 7.38
CA CYS A 38 5.51 -1.26 6.02
C CYS A 38 6.86 -1.21 5.31
N SER A 39 6.98 -2.05 4.29
CA SER A 39 8.04 -1.94 3.31
C SER A 39 7.47 -1.37 2.02
N LEU A 40 8.21 -0.44 1.42
CA LEU A 40 7.85 0.20 0.16
C LEU A 40 8.81 -0.26 -0.93
N LYS A 41 8.26 -0.59 -2.10
CA LYS A 41 9.05 -0.85 -3.30
C LYS A 41 8.59 0.05 -4.44
N PRO A 42 9.49 0.87 -5.03
CA PRO A 42 9.14 1.83 -6.07
C PRO A 42 9.06 1.19 -7.46
N PHE A 43 8.15 1.72 -8.28
CA PHE A 43 7.94 1.34 -9.68
C PHE A 43 7.56 2.56 -10.53
N ASN A 44 7.91 2.52 -11.81
CA ASN A 44 7.56 3.58 -12.76
C ASN A 44 6.08 3.55 -13.16
N GLU A 45 5.44 2.38 -13.09
CA GLU A 45 4.04 2.18 -13.49
C GLU A 45 3.25 1.44 -12.41
N ILE A 46 1.96 1.77 -12.32
CA ILE A 46 1.00 1.10 -11.43
C ILE A 46 0.85 -0.37 -11.81
N SER A 47 0.89 -0.68 -13.11
CA SER A 47 0.83 -2.04 -13.66
C SER A 47 1.93 -2.94 -13.08
N LEU A 48 3.16 -2.41 -12.99
CA LEU A 48 4.33 -3.11 -12.46
C LEU A 48 4.26 -3.26 -10.94
N ALA A 49 3.81 -2.21 -10.23
CA ALA A 49 3.59 -2.29 -8.79
C ALA A 49 2.52 -3.34 -8.43
N ALA A 50 1.43 -3.38 -9.20
CA ALA A 50 0.37 -4.39 -9.05
C ALA A 50 0.88 -5.79 -9.39
N ALA A 51 1.61 -5.95 -10.49
CA ALA A 51 2.18 -7.24 -10.90
C ALA A 51 3.16 -7.78 -9.87
N TYR A 52 3.97 -6.91 -9.24
CA TYR A 52 4.90 -7.31 -8.19
C TYR A 52 4.16 -7.88 -6.97
N VAL A 53 3.12 -7.18 -6.50
CA VAL A 53 2.29 -7.62 -5.36
C VAL A 53 1.55 -8.92 -5.68
N LYS A 54 1.05 -9.06 -6.92
CA LYS A 54 0.31 -10.24 -7.38
C LYS A 54 1.18 -11.42 -7.78
N LYS A 55 2.49 -11.24 -8.01
CA LYS A 55 3.41 -12.34 -8.34
C LYS A 55 3.49 -13.39 -7.23
N ASP A 56 3.22 -12.97 -6.00
CA ASP A 56 3.14 -13.82 -4.81
C ASP A 56 1.82 -14.59 -4.72
N VAL A 57 0.81 -14.28 -5.54
CA VAL A 57 -0.47 -14.98 -5.64
C VAL A 57 -0.49 -15.72 -6.98
N LYS A 58 0.15 -16.89 -7.03
CA LYS A 58 0.20 -17.80 -8.18
C LYS A 58 -1.12 -18.53 -8.38
N ARG A 59 -2.20 -17.81 -8.69
CA ARG A 59 -3.31 -18.25 -9.57
C ARG A 59 -4.42 -17.21 -9.52
N CYS A 60 -5.17 -17.12 -10.61
CA CYS A 60 -6.40 -16.32 -10.73
C CYS A 60 -6.20 -14.82 -10.97
N LEU A 61 -5.47 -14.46 -12.03
CA LEU A 61 -5.72 -13.19 -12.71
C LEU A 61 -6.90 -13.35 -13.69
N SER A 62 -8.13 -13.18 -13.21
CA SER A 62 -9.17 -12.61 -14.07
C SER A 62 -8.87 -11.12 -14.19
N LYS A 63 -8.84 -10.61 -15.43
CA LYS A 63 -8.59 -9.20 -15.76
C LYS A 63 -9.40 -8.29 -14.83
N SER A 64 -8.72 -7.47 -14.04
CA SER A 64 -9.36 -6.54 -13.10
C SER A 64 -9.04 -5.10 -13.49
N ASP A 65 -10.11 -4.30 -13.51
CA ASP A 65 -10.30 -2.93 -14.00
C ASP A 65 -9.44 -1.86 -13.32
N ASN A 66 -8.12 -1.91 -13.51
CA ASN A 66 -7.21 -0.92 -12.92
C ASN A 66 -6.98 0.33 -13.79
N ALA A 67 -7.39 0.31 -15.06
CA ALA A 67 -7.11 1.41 -16.01
C ALA A 67 -7.90 2.69 -15.70
N ALA A 68 -9.11 2.58 -15.14
CA ALA A 68 -9.96 3.75 -14.86
C ALA A 68 -9.43 4.60 -13.69
N LEU A 69 -8.87 3.97 -12.66
CA LEU A 69 -8.34 4.67 -11.49
C LEU A 69 -7.07 5.47 -11.81
N VAL A 70 -6.24 5.00 -12.75
CA VAL A 70 -5.03 5.72 -13.21
C VAL A 70 -5.38 7.09 -13.78
N ASN A 71 -6.47 7.18 -14.54
CA ASN A 71 -6.94 8.43 -15.13
C ASN A 71 -7.59 9.37 -14.11
N THR A 72 -7.89 8.87 -12.91
CA THR A 72 -8.49 9.66 -11.81
C THR A 72 -7.43 10.15 -10.82
N ILE A 73 -6.16 9.76 -10.98
CA ILE A 73 -5.08 10.24 -10.12
C ILE A 73 -4.73 11.66 -10.54
N ASP A 74 -5.49 12.61 -10.00
CA ASP A 74 -5.13 14.01 -10.08
C ASP A 74 -4.01 14.31 -9.07
N ALA A 75 -2.79 13.93 -9.44
CA ALA A 75 -1.58 14.31 -8.70
C ALA A 75 -1.26 15.82 -8.87
N SER A 76 -2.05 16.55 -9.66
CA SER A 76 -1.88 17.99 -9.93
C SER A 76 -2.69 18.91 -9.01
N ILE A 77 -3.43 18.35 -8.03
CA ILE A 77 -4.20 19.14 -7.06
C ILE A 77 -3.32 20.08 -6.21
N GLU A 78 -2.00 19.87 -6.16
CA GLU A 78 -1.08 20.79 -5.49
C GLU A 78 0.13 21.13 -6.38
N ASP A 79 0.07 22.31 -7.01
CA ASP A 79 1.19 22.94 -7.70
C ASP A 79 2.45 22.89 -6.81
N ASN A 80 3.54 22.28 -7.31
CA ASN A 80 4.89 22.20 -6.71
C ASN A 80 5.19 21.06 -5.70
N ARG A 81 4.46 19.94 -5.68
CA ARG A 81 4.91 18.75 -4.93
C ARG A 81 5.75 17.79 -5.78
N GLU A 82 6.78 17.20 -5.19
CA GLU A 82 7.57 16.14 -5.82
C GLU A 82 6.74 14.87 -5.96
N ILE A 83 6.35 14.55 -7.21
CA ILE A 83 5.67 13.30 -7.54
C ILE A 83 6.72 12.20 -7.61
N GLY A 84 6.64 11.27 -6.67
CA GLY A 84 7.46 10.08 -6.61
C GLY A 84 6.90 8.89 -7.39
N PRO A 85 7.51 7.71 -7.21
CA PRO A 85 7.14 6.51 -7.96
C PRO A 85 5.79 5.93 -7.51
N CYS A 86 5.23 5.03 -8.33
CA CYS A 86 4.18 4.12 -7.88
C CYS A 86 4.77 3.15 -6.86
N LEU A 87 3.97 2.70 -5.89
CA LEU A 87 4.48 1.86 -4.80
C LEU A 87 3.77 0.51 -4.74
N SER A 88 4.56 -0.55 -4.56
CA SER A 88 4.09 -1.77 -3.90
C SER A 88 4.34 -1.64 -2.40
N ILE A 89 3.35 -2.01 -1.61
CA ILE A 89 3.33 -1.80 -0.17
C ILE A 89 3.02 -3.13 0.50
N GLU A 90 3.91 -3.56 1.39
CA GLU A 90 3.68 -4.71 2.26
C GLU A 90 3.68 -4.28 3.71
N LEU A 91 2.59 -4.54 4.40
CA LEU A 91 2.39 -4.25 5.81
C LEU A 91 2.98 -5.36 6.66
N GLU A 92 3.56 -5.01 7.81
CA GLU A 92 4.05 -6.00 8.77
C GLU A 92 2.89 -6.80 9.40
N VAL A 93 1.77 -6.12 9.67
CA VAL A 93 0.54 -6.74 10.17
C VAL A 93 -0.63 -6.41 9.24
N PRO A 94 -1.60 -7.32 9.03
CA PRO A 94 -2.68 -7.03 8.14
C PRO A 94 -3.60 -5.93 8.63
N MET A 95 -4.17 -5.20 7.67
CA MET A 95 -5.20 -4.20 7.93
C MET A 95 -6.52 -4.53 7.25
N ARG A 96 -7.61 -4.03 7.84
CA ARG A 96 -8.95 -4.17 7.31
C ARG A 96 -9.23 -3.05 6.30
N CYS A 97 -10.01 -3.37 5.28
CA CYS A 97 -10.65 -2.40 4.38
C CYS A 97 -9.73 -1.43 3.61
N LEU A 98 -8.51 -1.84 3.22
CA LEU A 98 -7.71 -1.08 2.24
C LEU A 98 -8.40 -1.10 0.87
N ALA A 99 -9.13 -0.04 0.55
CA ALA A 99 -9.92 0.04 -0.67
C ALA A 99 -9.23 0.93 -1.74
N PRO A 100 -9.36 0.58 -3.04
CA PRO A 100 -8.98 1.46 -4.13
C PRO A 100 -9.66 2.83 -4.04
N GLY A 101 -8.97 3.89 -4.47
CA GLY A 101 -9.45 5.27 -4.45
C GLY A 101 -9.26 6.00 -3.11
N GLN A 102 -8.89 5.28 -2.05
CA GLN A 102 -8.57 5.90 -0.76
C GLN A 102 -7.11 6.33 -0.67
N TRP A 103 -6.83 7.38 0.09
CA TRP A 103 -5.46 7.83 0.35
C TRP A 103 -4.87 7.17 1.60
N CYS A 104 -3.58 6.84 1.51
CA CYS A 104 -2.75 6.48 2.66
C CYS A 104 -1.66 7.54 2.88
N ALA A 105 -1.19 7.64 4.11
CA ALA A 105 -0.08 8.49 4.51
C ALA A 105 1.11 7.64 4.97
N PHE A 106 2.32 8.13 4.70
CA PHE A 106 3.58 7.52 5.09
C PHE A 106 4.28 8.38 6.13
N TYR A 107 4.81 7.74 7.17
CA TYR A 107 5.50 8.39 8.28
C TYR A 107 6.86 7.78 8.55
N ASP A 108 7.81 8.59 9.02
CA ASP A 108 9.00 8.16 9.73
C ASP A 108 8.93 8.68 11.17
N GLY A 109 8.56 7.80 12.10
CA GLY A 109 8.19 8.18 13.46
C GLY A 109 7.05 9.20 13.47
N ASN A 110 7.33 10.42 13.93
CA ASN A 110 6.34 11.51 14.02
C ASN A 110 6.33 12.43 12.78
N VAL A 111 7.16 12.14 11.77
CA VAL A 111 7.29 12.97 10.57
C VAL A 111 6.41 12.41 9.46
N CYS A 112 5.44 13.19 8.99
CA CYS A 112 4.70 12.85 7.77
C CYS A 112 5.61 13.05 6.56
N LEU A 113 5.85 11.99 5.80
CA LEU A 113 6.67 12.03 4.59
C LEU A 113 5.85 12.42 3.38
N GLY A 114 4.59 11.98 3.32
CA GLY A 114 3.74 12.14 2.16
C GLY A 114 2.61 11.12 2.15
N GLY A 115 2.01 10.93 0.98
CA GLY A 115 0.93 9.98 0.82
C GLY A 115 0.76 9.50 -0.62
N ALA A 116 -0.07 8.48 -0.80
CA ALA A 116 -0.41 7.96 -2.11
C ALA A 116 -1.85 7.47 -2.13
N MET A 117 -2.48 7.50 -3.29
CA MET A 117 -3.79 6.88 -3.47
C MET A 117 -3.62 5.37 -3.69
N ILE A 118 -4.31 4.57 -2.88
CA ILE A 118 -4.39 3.12 -3.02
C ILE A 118 -5.13 2.82 -4.32
N CYS A 119 -4.51 2.02 -5.20
CA CYS A 119 -5.10 1.58 -6.45
C CYS A 119 -5.62 0.16 -6.38
N GLY A 120 -5.16 -0.62 -5.40
CA GLY A 120 -5.74 -1.90 -5.05
C GLY A 120 -4.96 -2.65 -3.99
N SER A 121 -5.51 -3.79 -3.59
CA SER A 121 -5.06 -4.58 -2.46
C SER A 121 -5.34 -6.05 -2.70
N ILE A 122 -4.64 -6.92 -1.96
CA ILE A 122 -4.90 -8.36 -1.96
C ILE A 122 -5.63 -8.72 -0.66
N SER A 123 -6.72 -9.46 -0.79
CA SER A 123 -7.44 -9.99 0.37
C SER A 123 -6.61 -11.07 1.06
N LEU A 124 -6.74 -11.18 2.39
CA LEU A 124 -6.06 -12.25 3.12
C LEU A 124 -6.51 -13.64 2.68
N TRP A 125 -7.74 -13.76 2.17
CA TRP A 125 -8.23 -14.99 1.58
C TRP A 125 -7.42 -15.39 0.34
N GLU A 126 -7.18 -14.45 -0.58
CA GLU A 126 -6.34 -14.69 -1.77
C GLU A 126 -4.89 -15.00 -1.39
N GLU A 127 -4.32 -14.29 -0.40
CA GLU A 127 -2.97 -14.60 0.13
C GLU A 127 -2.89 -16.01 0.74
N GLY A 128 -3.95 -16.46 1.41
CA GLY A 128 -4.04 -17.76 2.07
C GLY A 128 -4.22 -18.95 1.12
N GLN A 129 -4.52 -18.74 -0.16
CA GLN A 129 -4.64 -19.85 -1.12
C GLN A 129 -3.28 -20.44 -1.53
N ASP A 130 -2.19 -19.70 -1.37
CA ASP A 130 -0.83 -20.14 -1.73
C ASP A 130 -0.01 -20.69 -0.54
N THR A 131 -0.54 -20.58 0.68
CA THR A 131 0.08 -21.14 1.89
C THR A 131 -0.75 -22.30 2.42
N SER A 132 -0.11 -23.31 3.03
CA SER A 132 -0.87 -24.40 3.64
C SER A 132 -1.75 -23.83 4.76
N HIS A 133 -3.05 -24.16 4.75
CA HIS A 133 -4.06 -23.64 5.69
C HIS A 133 -3.70 -23.85 7.17
N ASN A 134 -2.69 -24.69 7.46
CA ASN A 134 -2.25 -25.07 8.79
C ASN A 134 -1.39 -24.01 9.49
N GLU A 135 -0.85 -23.03 8.76
CA GLU A 135 -0.01 -21.97 9.33
C GLU A 135 -0.81 -20.70 9.68
N TRP A 136 -2.06 -20.60 9.21
CA TRP A 136 -2.91 -19.44 9.41
C TRP A 136 -3.66 -19.54 10.73
N LYS A 137 -3.17 -18.86 11.77
CA LYS A 137 -3.89 -18.74 13.03
C LYS A 137 -4.91 -17.61 12.94
N HIS A 138 -6.20 -17.95 12.98
CA HIS A 138 -7.28 -16.96 12.97
C HIS A 138 -7.14 -15.90 14.07
N VAL A 139 -6.57 -16.30 15.22
CA VAL A 139 -6.29 -15.41 16.36
C VAL A 139 -5.29 -14.29 16.06
N ASP A 140 -4.42 -14.44 15.05
CA ASP A 140 -3.48 -13.39 14.64
C ASP A 140 -4.21 -12.20 13.96
N TYR A 141 -5.49 -12.38 13.62
CA TYR A 141 -6.33 -11.41 12.91
C TYR A 141 -7.55 -10.94 13.71
N GLU A 142 -7.73 -11.48 14.91
CA GLU A 142 -8.76 -11.05 15.86
C GLU A 142 -8.27 -9.87 16.70
N LEU A 143 -9.08 -8.81 16.80
CA LEU A 143 -8.78 -7.68 17.67
C LEU A 143 -9.16 -8.06 19.10
N THR A 144 -8.16 -8.21 19.97
CA THR A 144 -8.38 -8.22 21.41
C THR A 144 -8.62 -6.78 21.87
N TYR A 145 -9.86 -6.47 22.24
CA TYR A 145 -10.17 -5.26 22.98
C TYR A 145 -9.75 -5.51 24.43
N VAL A 146 -8.62 -4.91 24.83
CA VAL A 146 -8.15 -4.86 26.21
C VAL A 146 -8.45 -3.48 26.78
#